data_AF-A0A841TWE0-F1
#
_entry.id   AF-A0A841TWE0-F1
#
_cell.length_a   1.000
_cell.length_b   1.000
_cell.length_c   1.000
_cell.angle_alpha   90.00
_cell.angle_beta   90.00
_cell.angle_gamma   90.00
#
_symmetry.space_group_name_H-M   'P 1'
#
loop_
_entity.id
_entity.type
_entity.pdbx_description
1 polymer ?
#
loop_
_entity_poly.entity_id
_entity_poly.type
_entity_poly.pdbx_seq_one_letter_code
_entity_poly.pdbx_strand_id
1 'polypeptide(L)' 'MPEDLERALREHPAAEAVFAKLAPSHRKEYIQWVTEAKRAETRASRIEKTVDKLALGLKRPSDKA' A
#
# COMPACT_ATOMS: atom_id res chain seq x y z
N MET A 1 1.14 1.26 10.93
CA MET A 1 0.76 0.57 9.67
C MET A 1 0.14 -0.77 10.08
N PRO A 2 -0.90 -1.28 9.41
CA PRO A 2 -1.43 -2.62 9.73
C PRO A 2 -0.39 -3.71 9.40
N GLU A 3 -0.34 -4.77 10.21
CA GLU A 3 0.64 -5.85 10.10
C GLU A 3 0.51 -6.61 8.76
N ASP A 4 -0.70 -6.71 8.24
CA ASP A 4 -1.00 -7.32 6.94
C ASP A 4 -0.32 -6.58 5.77
N LEU A 5 -0.38 -5.24 5.76
CA LEU A 5 0.32 -4.42 4.77
C LEU A 5 1.85 -4.48 4.95
N GLU A 6 2.34 -4.50 6.20
CA GLU A 6 3.77 -4.63 6.45
C GLU A 6 4.34 -5.92 5.87
N ARG A 7 3.66 -7.04 6.15
CA ARG A 7 4.06 -8.35 5.64
C ARG A 7 4.08 -8.37 4.12
N ALA A 8 3.02 -7.86 3.47
CA ALA A 8 2.96 -7.80 2.02
C ALA A 8 4.08 -6.93 1.42
N LEU A 9 4.42 -5.80 2.05
CA LEU A 9 5.56 -4.98 1.58
C LEU A 9 6.89 -5.73 1.71
N ARG A 10 7.12 -6.45 2.81
CA ARG A 10 8.35 -7.25 3.01
C ARG A 10 8.51 -8.37 1.99
N GLU A 11 7.40 -8.95 1.54
CA GLU A 11 7.39 -9.96 0.47
C GLU A 11 7.72 -9.34 -0.91
N HIS A 12 7.61 -8.01 -1.05
CA HIS A 12 7.82 -7.28 -2.28
C HIS A 12 8.82 -6.12 -2.10
N PRO A 13 10.14 -6.39 -2.09
CA PRO A 13 11.17 -5.41 -1.75
C PRO A 13 11.18 -4.16 -2.66
N ALA A 14 10.76 -4.28 -3.93
CA ALA A 14 10.61 -3.14 -4.82
C ALA A 14 9.51 -2.16 -4.34
N ALA A 15 8.36 -2.69 -3.94
CA ALA A 15 7.26 -1.91 -3.39
C ALA A 15 7.63 -1.32 -2.01
N GLU A 16 8.32 -2.10 -1.17
CA GLU A 16 8.83 -1.61 0.13
C GLU A 16 9.77 -0.43 -0.04
N ALA A 17 10.73 -0.51 -0.97
CA ALA A 17 11.68 0.56 -1.23
C ALA A 17 11.00 1.85 -1.73
N VAL A 18 9.97 1.72 -2.58
CA VAL A 18 9.16 2.87 -3.02
C VAL A 18 8.37 3.43 -1.84
N PHE A 19 7.68 2.59 -1.07
CA PHE A 19 6.90 2.99 0.09
C PHE A 19 7.75 3.71 1.14
N ALA A 20 8.95 3.21 1.43
CA ALA A 20 9.88 3.82 2.37
C ALA A 20 10.36 5.21 1.91
N LYS A 21 10.48 5.43 0.59
CA LYS A 21 10.83 6.73 -0.01
C LYS A 21 9.66 7.71 -0.09
N LEU A 22 8.42 7.24 0.09
CA LEU A 22 7.25 8.11 0.03
C LEU A 22 7.22 9.10 1.21
N ALA A 23 6.75 10.31 0.91
CA ALA A 23 6.42 11.30 1.93
C ALA A 23 5.45 10.71 2.98
N PRO A 24 5.54 11.13 4.25
CA PRO A 24 4.67 10.63 5.31
C PRO A 24 3.16 10.75 5.00
N SER A 25 2.77 11.80 4.26
CA SER A 25 1.40 12.01 3.79
C SER A 25 0.92 10.89 2.86
N HIS A 26 1.72 10.55 1.85
CA HIS A 26 1.42 9.49 0.88
C HIS A 26 1.37 8.10 1.54
N ARG A 27 2.30 7.82 2.46
CA ARG A 27 2.25 6.58 3.26
C ARG A 27 0.97 6.50 4.08
N LYS A 28 0.57 7.61 4.71
CA LYS A 28 -0.67 7.70 5.47
C LYS A 28 -1.90 7.46 4.59
N GLU A 29 -1.93 7.98 3.36
CA GLU A 29 -3.04 7.74 2.41
C GLU A 29 -3.19 6.26 2.07
N TYR A 30 -2.10 5.53 1.78
CA TYR A 30 -2.16 4.07 1.56
C TYR A 30 -2.62 3.30 2.80
N ILE A 31 -2.06 3.62 3.97
CA ILE A 31 -2.45 2.99 5.23
C ILE A 31 -3.94 3.23 5.49
N GLN A 32 -4.40 4.47 5.34
CA GLN A 32 -5.80 4.83 5.55
C GLN A 32 -6.69 4.05 4.58
N TRP A 33 -6.34 4.03 3.29
CA TRP A 33 -7.08 3.28 2.28
C TRP A 33 -7.20 1.80 2.63
N VAL A 34 -6.12 1.14 3.07
CA VAL A 34 -6.17 -0.26 3.50
C VAL A 34 -7.02 -0.42 4.76
N THR A 35 -6.86 0.44 5.77
CA THR A 35 -7.58 0.34 7.06
C THR A 35 -9.07 0.68 6.95
N GLU A 36 -9.49 1.55 6.03
CA GLU A 36 -10.89 1.91 5.77
C GLU A 36 -11.70 0.73 5.20
N ALA A 37 -11.05 -0.30 4.66
CA ALA A 37 -11.73 -1.51 4.25
C ALA A 37 -12.18 -2.31 5.49
N LYS A 38 -13.50 -2.26 5.77
CA LYS A 38 -14.15 -2.99 6.87
C LYS A 38 -14.21 -4.50 6.66
N ARG A 39 -14.28 -4.95 5.40
CA ARG A 39 -14.29 -6.38 5.04
C ARG A 39 -12.86 -6.88 4.85
N ALA A 40 -12.55 -8.04 5.43
CA ALA A 40 -11.23 -8.65 5.32
C ALA A 40 -10.81 -8.91 3.87
N GLU A 41 -11.74 -9.40 3.03
CA GLU A 41 -11.49 -9.64 1.60
C GLU A 41 -11.14 -8.35 0.85
N THR A 42 -11.86 -7.25 1.14
CA THR A 42 -11.57 -5.95 0.54
C THR A 42 -10.24 -5.39 1.03
N ARG A 43 -9.89 -5.63 2.29
CA ARG A 43 -8.58 -5.23 2.83
C ARG A 43 -7.46 -5.97 2.12
N ALA A 44 -7.56 -7.30 1.98
CA ALA A 44 -6.59 -8.11 1.24
C ALA A 44 -6.40 -7.59 -0.19
N SER A 45 -7.50 -7.35 -0.92
CA SER A 45 -7.42 -6.79 -2.28
C SER A 45 -6.78 -5.40 -2.34
N ARG A 46 -7.01 -4.53 -1.34
CA ARG A 46 -6.35 -3.22 -1.26
C ARG A 46 -4.87 -3.33 -0.96
N ILE A 47 -4.43 -4.31 -0.18
CA ILE A 47 -3.02 -4.56 0.09
C ILE A 47 -2.31 -4.99 -1.20
N GLU A 48 -2.88 -5.96 -1.92
CA GLU A 48 -2.32 -6.42 -3.21
C GLU A 48 -2.23 -5.26 -4.21
N LYS A 49 -3.29 -4.45 -4.33
CA LYS A 49 -3.27 -3.24 -5.16
C LYS A 49 -2.27 -2.19 -4.68
N THR A 50 -2.02 -2.11 -3.38
CA THR A 50 -1.02 -1.18 -2.84
C THR A 50 0.37 -1.60 -3.30
N VAL A 51 0.71 -2.87 -3.16
CA VAL A 51 1.98 -3.43 -3.65
C VAL A 51 2.15 -3.20 -5.15
N ASP A 52 1.14 -3.53 -5.96
CA ASP A 52 1.17 -3.35 -7.41
C ASP A 52 1.39 -1.87 -7.80
N LYS A 53 0.62 -0.96 -7.20
CA LYS A 53 0.77 0.49 -7.44
C LYS A 53 2.15 1.00 -7.06
N LEU A 54 2.70 0.54 -5.93
CA LEU A 54 4.03 0.94 -5.47
C LEU A 54 5.12 0.37 -6.39
N ALA A 55 4.95 -0.85 -6.90
CA ALA A 55 5.85 -1.42 -7.91
C ALA A 55 5.84 -0.61 -9.22
N LEU A 56 4.69 0.00 -9.57
CA LEU A 56 4.57 0.94 -10.68
C LEU A 56 5.08 2.36 -10.36
N GLY A 57 5.55 2.62 -9.13
CA GLY A 57 6.05 3.94 -8.72
C GLY A 57 4.95 4.98 -8.43
N LEU A 58 3.69 4.55 -8.32
CA LEU A 58 2.58 5.41 -7.96
C LEU A 58 2.68 5.81 -6.49
N LYS A 59 2.36 7.07 -6.19
CA LYS A 59 2.57 7.66 -4.86
C LYS A 59 1.31 7.66 -4.03
N ARG A 60 0.14 7.49 -4.65
CA ARG A 60 -1.17 7.57 -3.99
C ARG A 60 -2.05 6.41 -4.45
N PRO A 61 -2.92 5.88 -3.58
CA PRO A 61 -3.86 4.81 -3.97
C PRO A 61 -4.81 5.25 -5.10
N SER A 62 -5.10 6.55 -5.20
CA SER A 62 -5.95 7.15 -6.22
C SER A 62 -5.24 7.43 -7.55
N ASP A 63 -3.91 7.30 -7.62
CA ASP A 63 -3.19 7.51 -8.87
C ASP A 63 -3.60 6.44 -9.89
N LYS A 64 -3.81 6.86 -11.14
CA LYS A 64 -4.05 5.97 -12.27
C LYS A 64 -2.71 5.63 -12.91
N ALA A 65 -2.50 4.35 -13.22
CA ALA A 65 -1.41 3.91 -14.08
C ALA A 65 -1.65 4.34 -15.52
#